data_AF-G0QFB3-F1
#
_entry.id   AF-G0QFB3-F1
#
_cell.length_a   1.000
_cell.length_b   1.000
_cell.length_c   1.000
_cell.angle_alpha   90.00
_cell.angle_beta   90.00
_cell.angle_gamma   90.00
#
_symmetry.space_group_name_H-M   'P 1'
#
loop_
_entity.id
_entity.type
_entity.pdbx_description
1 polymer ?
#
loop_
_entity_poly.entity_id
_entity_poly.type
_entity_poly.pdbx_seq_one_letter_code
_entity_poly.pdbx_strand_id
1 'polypeptide(L)'
;MSLGDKLKQYGNLFIALLITVGFGATFLVYGGGGAGGSGPNQNQDQEQRNFTAPSQQFSETGFNRSYTEQTVIAARQEAVFVNAIYDNETQIEDLDQVRQIQERYGEKTFVQIVSSAQVSDIVSRNGITEFPAVVVQGGVITQRGPAPQQESVTNITVRNIEEAVCGTLNNLGSAAARCQQIGVL
;
A
#
# COMPACT_ATOMS: atom_id res chain seq x y z
N MET A 1 52.60 -18.14 7.37
CA MET A 1 51.29 -17.90 6.73
C MET A 1 50.69 -16.67 7.39
N SER A 2 50.48 -15.60 6.61
CA SER A 2 50.24 -14.24 7.12
C SER A 2 48.78 -14.01 7.50
N LEU A 3 48.56 -13.19 8.54
CA LEU A 3 47.25 -12.79 9.07
C LEU A 3 46.33 -12.10 8.04
N GLY A 4 46.90 -11.57 6.95
CA GLY A 4 46.15 -10.86 5.90
C GLY A 4 45.21 -11.75 5.08
N ASP A 5 45.52 -13.03 4.93
CA ASP A 5 44.71 -13.94 4.12
C ASP A 5 43.46 -14.45 4.86
N LYS A 6 43.46 -14.40 6.20
CA LYS A 6 42.29 -14.78 7.01
C LYS A 6 41.20 -13.71 7.01
N LEU A 7 41.54 -12.44 6.83
CA LEU A 7 40.56 -11.33 6.86
C LEU A 7 39.74 -11.22 5.56
N LYS A 8 40.27 -11.65 4.41
CA LYS A 8 39.49 -11.72 3.17
C LYS A 8 38.43 -12.83 3.17
N GLN A 9 38.64 -13.89 3.93
CA GLN A 9 37.70 -15.01 4.01
C GLN A 9 36.50 -14.74 4.94
N TYR A 10 36.63 -13.80 5.88
CA TYR A 10 35.52 -13.36 6.75
C TYR A 10 34.71 -12.19 6.18
N GLY A 11 35.27 -11.40 5.25
CA GLY A 11 34.54 -10.29 4.60
C GLY A 11 33.37 -10.74 3.71
N ASN A 12 33.50 -11.89 3.02
CA ASN A 12 32.44 -12.44 2.18
C ASN A 12 31.36 -13.21 2.95
N LEU A 13 31.61 -13.60 4.21
CA LEU A 13 30.61 -14.33 5.01
C LEU A 13 29.56 -13.38 5.61
N PHE A 14 29.90 -12.11 5.83
CA PHE A 14 28.96 -11.11 6.36
C PHE A 14 27.99 -10.57 5.29
N ILE A 15 28.41 -10.52 4.02
CA ILE A 15 27.53 -10.11 2.91
C ILE A 15 26.58 -11.25 2.51
N ALA A 16 27.00 -12.51 2.65
CA ALA A 16 26.11 -13.66 2.40
C ALA A 16 25.00 -13.80 3.46
N LEU A 17 25.17 -13.25 4.68
CA LEU A 17 24.14 -13.29 5.73
C LEU A 17 23.06 -12.21 5.58
N LEU A 18 23.30 -11.17 4.76
CA LEU A 18 22.30 -10.13 4.51
C LEU A 18 21.41 -10.40 3.28
N ILE A 19 21.67 -11.47 2.53
CA ILE A 19 20.87 -11.86 1.35
C ILE A 19 19.78 -12.91 1.72
N THR A 20 19.80 -13.47 2.94
CA THR A 20 18.80 -14.46 3.39
C THR A 20 17.55 -13.87 4.06
N VAL A 21 17.36 -12.55 4.04
CA VAL A 21 16.11 -11.89 4.50
C VAL A 21 15.30 -11.35 3.31
N GLY A 22 15.64 -11.77 2.09
CA GLY A 22 14.83 -11.57 0.89
C GLY A 22 14.03 -12.83 0.58
N PHE A 23 12.70 -12.72 0.63
CA PHE A 23 11.72 -13.66 0.06
C PHE A 23 11.56 -15.03 0.73
N GLY A 24 11.05 -15.01 1.97
CA GLY A 24 10.24 -16.12 2.47
C GLY A 24 8.78 -15.92 2.04
N ALA A 25 8.37 -16.61 0.98
CA ALA A 25 6.97 -16.71 0.58
C ALA A 25 6.11 -17.26 1.72
N THR A 26 5.32 -16.41 2.37
CA THR A 26 4.22 -16.84 3.26
C THR A 26 2.95 -17.03 2.43
N PHE A 27 2.98 -18.01 1.53
CA PHE A 27 1.77 -18.53 0.89
C PHE A 27 1.53 -19.97 1.36
N LEU A 28 0.71 -20.07 2.40
CA LEU A 28 -0.27 -21.14 2.72
C LEU A 28 0.10 -22.61 2.47
N VAL A 29 0.39 -23.32 3.56
CA VAL A 29 -0.20 -24.66 3.85
C VAL A 29 -0.44 -24.75 5.36
N TYR A 30 -1.68 -24.55 5.82
CA TYR A 30 -2.12 -25.11 7.10
C TYR A 30 -3.31 -26.03 6.81
N GLY A 31 -3.03 -27.33 6.85
CA GLY A 31 -4.01 -28.37 6.60
C GLY A 31 -3.33 -29.73 6.58
N GLY A 32 -3.41 -30.46 7.69
CA GLY A 32 -3.22 -31.91 7.68
C GLY A 32 -2.53 -32.53 8.90
N GLY A 33 -3.29 -32.69 9.99
CA GLY A 33 -3.34 -33.94 10.76
C GLY A 33 -2.23 -34.27 11.77
N GLY A 34 -2.60 -34.34 13.06
CA GLY A 34 -2.04 -35.35 13.97
C GLY A 34 -1.59 -34.90 15.36
N ALA A 35 -2.47 -35.17 16.35
CA ALA A 35 -2.20 -35.48 17.76
C ALA A 35 -1.61 -34.39 18.70
N GLY A 36 -2.51 -33.82 19.52
CA GLY A 36 -2.27 -33.65 20.96
C GLY A 36 -1.21 -32.64 21.39
N GLY A 37 -1.55 -31.36 21.37
CA GLY A 37 -0.76 -30.33 22.04
C GLY A 37 -1.62 -29.09 22.25
N SER A 38 -1.87 -28.75 23.51
CA SER A 38 -2.63 -27.59 23.95
C SER A 38 -2.09 -26.29 23.35
N GLY A 39 -2.69 -25.81 22.25
CA GLY A 39 -2.38 -24.56 21.58
C GLY A 39 -3.54 -23.55 21.76
N PRO A 40 -3.25 -22.26 21.90
CA PRO A 40 -4.26 -21.25 22.25
C PRO A 40 -5.33 -21.15 21.16
N ASN A 41 -6.54 -21.57 21.53
CA ASN A 41 -7.86 -21.13 21.07
C ASN A 41 -7.89 -20.47 19.68
N GLN A 42 -8.10 -21.28 18.63
CA GLN A 42 -8.56 -20.86 17.30
C GLN A 42 -10.02 -20.38 17.36
N ASN A 43 -10.24 -19.25 18.04
CA ASN A 43 -11.48 -18.48 18.04
C ASN A 43 -11.18 -16.98 17.83
N GLN A 44 -10.16 -16.67 17.01
CA GLN A 44 -9.84 -15.30 16.58
C GLN A 44 -9.86 -15.13 15.05
N ASP A 45 -10.32 -16.14 14.32
CA ASP A 45 -10.71 -15.96 12.93
C ASP A 45 -12.02 -15.17 12.89
N GLN A 46 -11.95 -13.93 12.39
CA GLN A 46 -13.07 -13.00 12.15
C GLN A 46 -13.58 -12.15 13.32
N GLU A 47 -12.72 -11.69 14.23
CA GLU A 47 -12.92 -10.30 14.65
C GLU A 47 -12.72 -9.44 13.40
N GLN A 48 -13.84 -9.11 12.76
CA GLN A 48 -13.95 -8.05 11.78
C GLN A 48 -13.20 -6.85 12.36
N ARG A 49 -11.92 -6.66 12.02
CA ARG A 49 -11.23 -5.39 12.30
C ARG A 49 -12.02 -4.34 11.54
N ASN A 50 -12.95 -3.70 12.23
CA ASN A 50 -13.93 -2.80 11.65
C ASN A 50 -13.25 -1.45 11.58
N PHE A 51 -12.34 -1.33 10.61
CA PHE A 51 -11.63 -0.09 10.38
C PHE A 51 -12.61 0.92 9.78
N THR A 52 -12.76 2.04 10.48
CA THR A 52 -13.61 3.13 10.02
C THR A 52 -12.86 3.95 8.99
N ALA A 53 -13.52 4.19 7.86
CA ALA A 53 -13.03 5.14 6.86
C ALA A 53 -12.81 6.52 7.47
N PRO A 54 -11.89 7.31 6.90
CA PRO A 54 -11.76 8.71 7.25
C PRO A 54 -13.12 9.44 7.11
N SER A 55 -13.39 10.38 8.01
CA SER A 55 -14.58 11.23 7.94
C SER A 55 -14.48 12.30 6.84
N GLN A 56 -13.27 12.55 6.34
CA GLN A 56 -12.97 13.49 5.28
C GLN A 56 -12.25 12.78 4.14
N GLN A 57 -12.55 13.17 2.90
CA GLN A 57 -11.97 12.58 1.69
C GLN A 57 -10.63 13.22 1.32
N PHE A 58 -10.22 14.30 1.99
CA PHE A 58 -8.95 14.97 1.76
C PHE A 58 -8.24 15.25 3.08
N SER A 59 -6.92 15.02 3.14
CA SER A 59 -6.09 15.38 4.31
C SER A 59 -4.66 15.75 3.90
N GLU A 60 -4.12 16.82 4.48
CA GLU A 60 -2.70 17.21 4.34
C GLU A 60 -1.81 16.70 5.50
N THR A 61 -2.45 16.15 6.53
CA THR A 61 -1.78 15.61 7.72
C THR A 61 -1.85 14.08 7.76
N GLY A 62 -2.32 13.48 6.66
CA GLY A 62 -2.62 12.06 6.56
C GLY A 62 -3.91 11.65 7.30
N PHE A 63 -4.33 10.42 7.09
CA PHE A 63 -5.52 9.85 7.74
C PHE A 63 -5.22 9.09 9.04
N ASN A 64 -3.95 8.99 9.43
CA ASN A 64 -3.49 8.10 10.50
C ASN A 64 -4.06 6.68 10.33
N ARG A 65 -3.86 6.14 9.12
CA ARG A 65 -4.24 4.79 8.73
C ARG A 65 -3.05 4.14 8.06
N SER A 66 -2.63 3.00 8.61
CA SER A 66 -1.59 2.16 8.03
C SER A 66 -2.02 1.60 6.66
N TYR A 67 -1.05 1.16 5.88
CA TYR A 67 -1.26 0.47 4.61
C TYR A 67 -2.27 -0.68 4.73
N THR A 68 -2.23 -1.46 5.81
CA THR A 68 -3.16 -2.58 5.98
C THR A 68 -4.60 -2.10 6.23
N GLU A 69 -4.75 -1.03 7.02
CA GLU A 69 -6.06 -0.43 7.29
C GLU A 69 -6.67 0.16 6.03
N GLN A 70 -5.88 0.90 5.25
CA GLN A 70 -6.32 1.45 3.95
C GLN A 70 -6.79 0.34 3.01
N THR A 71 -6.05 -0.77 2.92
CA THR A 71 -6.44 -1.95 2.11
C THR A 71 -7.79 -2.52 2.53
N VAL A 72 -8.01 -2.71 3.83
CA VAL A 72 -9.25 -3.30 4.35
C VAL A 72 -10.43 -2.35 4.14
N ILE A 73 -10.23 -1.05 4.36
CA ILE A 73 -11.26 -0.02 4.12
C ILE A 73 -11.61 0.03 2.63
N ALA A 74 -10.59 0.11 1.76
CA ALA A 74 -10.74 0.13 0.32
C ALA A 74 -11.54 -1.08 -0.19
N ALA A 75 -11.22 -2.27 0.30
CA ALA A 75 -11.90 -3.49 -0.11
C ALA A 75 -13.35 -3.60 0.36
N ARG A 76 -13.67 -3.07 1.54
CA ARG A 76 -15.03 -3.13 2.08
C ARG A 76 -15.94 -2.05 1.52
N GLN A 77 -15.39 -0.88 1.23
CA GLN A 77 -16.15 0.28 0.79
C GLN A 77 -16.07 0.51 -0.72
N GLU A 78 -15.36 -0.37 -1.43
CA GLU A 78 -15.04 -0.23 -2.86
C GLU A 78 -14.43 1.16 -3.15
N ALA A 79 -13.51 1.57 -2.28
CA ALA A 79 -12.89 2.89 -2.30
C ALA A 79 -11.41 2.80 -2.68
N VAL A 80 -10.81 3.94 -3.01
CA VAL A 80 -9.37 4.06 -3.26
C VAL A 80 -8.76 5.14 -2.39
N PHE A 81 -7.52 4.89 -1.97
CA PHE A 81 -6.67 5.83 -1.25
C PHE A 81 -5.58 6.33 -2.19
N VAL A 82 -5.53 7.63 -2.44
CA VAL A 82 -4.46 8.29 -3.18
C VAL A 82 -3.51 8.90 -2.17
N ASN A 83 -2.32 8.31 -2.06
CA ASN A 83 -1.27 8.72 -1.16
C ASN A 83 -0.24 9.52 -1.96
N ALA A 84 -0.32 10.84 -1.92
CA ALA A 84 0.67 11.74 -2.48
C ALA A 84 1.73 12.04 -1.41
N ILE A 85 2.96 11.59 -1.68
CA ILE A 85 4.02 11.50 -0.70
C ILE A 85 5.16 12.44 -1.09
N TYR A 86 5.53 13.33 -0.17
CA TYR A 86 6.67 14.24 -0.31
C TYR A 86 7.73 13.95 0.74
N ASP A 87 8.99 14.28 0.46
CA ASP A 87 10.08 14.19 1.44
C ASP A 87 10.50 15.57 1.96
N ASN A 88 10.34 16.59 1.12
CA ASN A 88 10.61 17.99 1.45
C ASN A 88 9.36 18.85 1.19
N GLU A 89 9.10 19.83 2.07
CA GLU A 89 7.96 20.76 1.94
C GLU A 89 7.95 21.51 0.60
N THR A 90 9.12 21.75 0.00
CA THR A 90 9.19 22.40 -1.33
C THR A 90 8.57 21.56 -2.45
N GLN A 91 8.36 20.26 -2.24
CA GLN A 91 7.76 19.35 -3.22
C GLN A 91 6.22 19.29 -3.12
N ILE A 92 5.62 19.96 -2.12
CA ILE A 92 4.17 19.97 -1.94
C ILE A 92 3.48 20.67 -3.13
N GLU A 93 4.13 21.70 -3.70
CA GLU A 93 3.60 22.42 -4.88
C GLU A 93 3.46 21.49 -6.09
N ASP A 94 4.38 20.53 -6.27
CA ASP A 94 4.32 19.54 -7.36
C ASP A 94 3.14 18.56 -7.20
N LEU A 95 2.57 18.47 -6.00
CA LEU A 95 1.44 17.59 -5.66
C LEU A 95 0.09 18.30 -5.71
N ASP A 96 0.03 19.60 -6.02
CA ASP A 96 -1.21 20.37 -5.99
C ASP A 96 -2.29 19.80 -6.92
N GLN A 97 -1.84 19.22 -8.05
CA GLN A 97 -2.70 18.52 -9.01
C GLN A 97 -3.50 17.36 -8.40
N VAL A 98 -3.00 16.74 -7.33
CA VAL A 98 -3.65 15.62 -6.64
C VAL A 98 -4.97 16.05 -5.99
N ARG A 99 -5.10 17.32 -5.59
CA ARG A 99 -6.35 17.86 -5.01
C ARG A 99 -7.55 17.69 -5.94
N GLN A 100 -7.32 17.87 -7.25
CA GLN A 100 -8.36 17.77 -8.27
C GLN A 100 -8.94 16.36 -8.41
N ILE A 101 -8.18 15.33 -7.97
CA ILE A 101 -8.63 13.93 -8.00
C ILE A 101 -9.79 13.71 -7.03
N GLN A 102 -9.72 14.31 -5.84
CA GLN A 102 -10.80 14.17 -4.85
C GLN A 102 -12.11 14.78 -5.38
N GLU A 103 -12.04 15.95 -6.02
CA GLU A 103 -13.21 16.64 -6.57
C GLU A 103 -13.91 15.82 -7.67
N ARG A 104 -13.14 15.13 -8.52
CA ARG A 104 -13.66 14.37 -9.65
C ARG A 104 -14.24 13.00 -9.24
N TYR A 105 -13.56 12.29 -8.34
CA TYR A 105 -13.93 10.91 -7.97
C TYR A 105 -14.74 10.80 -6.67
N GLY A 106 -14.93 11.92 -5.96
CA GLY A 106 -15.90 12.10 -4.87
C GLY A 106 -15.78 11.10 -3.72
N GLU A 107 -16.92 10.69 -3.16
CA GLU A 107 -17.01 9.98 -1.86
C GLU A 107 -16.25 8.66 -1.75
N LYS A 108 -15.89 8.02 -2.87
CA LYS A 108 -15.15 6.75 -2.90
C LYS A 108 -13.63 6.92 -3.05
N THR A 109 -13.15 8.16 -3.05
CA THR A 109 -11.72 8.46 -3.20
C THR A 109 -11.23 9.28 -2.01
N PHE A 110 -10.28 8.71 -1.27
CA PHE A 110 -9.62 9.34 -0.14
C PHE A 110 -8.24 9.79 -0.57
N VAL A 111 -7.97 11.08 -0.53
CA VAL A 111 -6.72 11.68 -0.97
C VAL A 111 -5.97 12.20 0.23
N GLN A 112 -4.71 11.82 0.39
CA GLN A 112 -3.83 12.44 1.36
C GLN A 112 -2.55 12.95 0.71
N ILE A 113 -2.15 14.17 1.05
CA ILE A 113 -0.83 14.74 0.75
C ILE A 113 -0.05 14.70 2.04
N VAL A 114 1.02 13.91 2.12
CA VAL A 114 1.61 13.52 3.40
C VAL A 114 3.12 13.32 3.29
N SER A 115 3.85 13.60 4.36
CA SER A 115 5.30 13.37 4.42
C SER A 115 5.64 11.89 4.42
N SER A 116 6.72 11.52 3.72
CA SER A 116 7.34 10.19 3.69
C SER A 116 7.52 9.58 5.09
N ALA A 117 7.84 10.41 6.08
CA ALA A 117 8.03 10.00 7.47
C ALA A 117 6.74 9.54 8.15
N GLN A 118 5.60 10.15 7.82
CA GLN A 118 4.30 9.84 8.43
C GLN A 118 3.67 8.56 7.84
N VAL A 119 4.09 8.15 6.65
CA VAL A 119 3.60 6.96 5.94
C VAL A 119 4.73 6.01 5.55
N SER A 120 5.71 5.85 6.45
CA SER A 120 6.89 5.01 6.23
C SER A 120 6.57 3.55 5.90
N ASP A 121 5.43 3.03 6.36
CA ASP A 121 4.95 1.69 6.02
C ASP A 121 4.45 1.61 4.57
N ILE A 122 3.81 2.66 4.05
CA ILE A 122 3.41 2.77 2.64
C ILE A 122 4.66 2.89 1.77
N VAL A 123 5.61 3.76 2.13
CA VAL A 123 6.88 3.96 1.40
C VAL A 123 7.65 2.65 1.27
N SER A 124 7.88 1.96 2.39
CA SER A 124 8.67 0.73 2.43
C SER A 124 8.00 -0.43 1.68
N ARG A 125 6.68 -0.60 1.81
CA ARG A 125 5.94 -1.67 1.11
C ARG A 125 5.86 -1.47 -0.39
N ASN A 126 5.87 -0.23 -0.85
CA ASN A 126 5.83 0.11 -2.27
C ASN A 126 7.22 0.30 -2.89
N GLY A 127 8.30 0.19 -2.10
CA GLY A 127 9.66 0.37 -2.59
C GLY A 127 9.92 1.77 -3.16
N ILE A 128 9.29 2.80 -2.59
CA ILE A 128 9.44 4.18 -3.07
C ILE A 128 10.83 4.69 -2.68
N THR A 129 11.64 5.02 -3.68
CA THR A 129 13.00 5.54 -3.50
C THR A 129 13.17 6.97 -4.01
N GLU A 130 12.17 7.51 -4.70
CA GLU A 130 12.19 8.84 -5.32
C GLU A 130 10.93 9.62 -4.91
N PHE A 131 11.07 10.94 -4.72
CA PHE A 131 10.00 11.84 -4.28
C PHE A 131 9.98 13.12 -5.13
N PRO A 132 8.81 13.77 -5.33
CA PRO A 132 7.50 13.33 -4.85
C PRO A 132 6.99 12.07 -5.58
N ALA A 133 6.12 11.31 -4.92
CA ALA A 133 5.55 10.08 -5.49
C ALA A 133 4.06 9.95 -5.13
N VAL A 134 3.27 9.34 -6.01
CA VAL A 134 1.86 9.05 -5.72
C VAL A 134 1.63 7.54 -5.74
N VAL A 135 1.05 7.01 -4.67
CA VAL A 135 0.60 5.61 -4.59
C VAL A 135 -0.91 5.59 -4.48
N VAL A 136 -1.56 5.01 -5.48
CA VAL A 136 -2.98 4.70 -5.44
C VAL A 136 -3.14 3.30 -4.87
N GLN A 137 -3.98 3.17 -3.84
CA GLN A 137 -4.20 1.95 -3.12
C GLN A 137 -5.70 1.62 -3.03
N GLY A 138 -6.08 0.50 -3.60
CA GLY A 138 -7.37 -0.15 -3.45
C GLY A 138 -7.27 -1.46 -2.68
N GLY A 139 -8.34 -2.23 -2.69
CA GLY A 139 -8.30 -3.60 -2.18
C GLY A 139 -9.47 -4.43 -2.67
N VAL A 140 -9.26 -5.72 -2.87
CA VAL A 140 -10.31 -6.67 -3.29
C VAL A 140 -10.58 -7.69 -2.20
N ILE A 141 -11.83 -8.10 -2.06
CA ILE A 141 -12.18 -9.21 -1.17
C ILE A 141 -11.97 -10.53 -1.91
N THR A 142 -10.98 -11.31 -1.47
CA THR A 142 -10.71 -12.66 -2.00
C THR A 142 -11.22 -13.74 -1.04
N GLN A 143 -11.19 -15.01 -1.47
CA GLN A 143 -11.48 -16.15 -0.58
C GLN A 143 -10.56 -16.22 0.65
N ARG A 144 -9.41 -15.54 0.63
CA ARG A 144 -8.43 -15.47 1.72
C ARG A 144 -8.54 -14.17 2.53
N GLY A 145 -9.52 -13.32 2.24
CA GLY A 145 -9.71 -12.00 2.86
C GLY A 145 -9.32 -10.82 1.95
N PRO A 146 -9.28 -9.59 2.49
CA PRO A 146 -8.88 -8.38 1.77
C PRO A 146 -7.45 -8.49 1.24
N ALA A 147 -7.25 -8.25 -0.05
CA ALA A 147 -5.95 -8.21 -0.70
C ALA A 147 -5.74 -6.82 -1.32
N PRO A 148 -4.54 -6.23 -1.20
CA PRO A 148 -4.26 -4.91 -1.76
C PRO A 148 -4.22 -4.95 -3.28
N GLN A 149 -4.68 -3.86 -3.88
CA GLN A 149 -4.40 -3.51 -5.27
C GLN A 149 -3.76 -2.14 -5.26
N GLN A 150 -2.68 -1.95 -6.00
CA GLN A 150 -1.93 -0.70 -5.91
C GLN A 150 -1.27 -0.37 -7.24
N GLU A 151 -1.17 0.93 -7.50
CA GLU A 151 -0.47 1.49 -8.64
C GLU A 151 0.37 2.68 -8.17
N SER A 152 1.64 2.70 -8.56
CA SER A 152 2.57 3.79 -8.24
C SER A 152 2.75 4.67 -9.46
N VAL A 153 2.63 5.98 -9.29
CA VAL A 153 2.79 6.99 -10.33
C VAL A 153 4.06 7.78 -10.05
N THR A 154 5.03 7.65 -10.97
CA THR A 154 6.32 8.34 -10.89
C THR A 154 6.34 9.65 -11.67
N ASN A 155 5.49 9.81 -12.70
CA ASN A 155 5.29 11.06 -13.41
C ASN A 155 3.96 11.69 -12.96
N ILE A 156 4.04 12.63 -12.03
CA ILE A 156 2.89 13.23 -11.35
C ILE A 156 2.19 14.20 -12.31
N THR A 157 1.22 13.68 -13.03
CA THR A 157 0.26 14.46 -13.81
C THR A 157 -1.15 14.02 -13.44
N VAL A 158 -2.12 14.94 -13.51
CA VAL A 158 -3.55 14.61 -13.28
C VAL A 158 -3.94 13.35 -14.05
N ARG A 159 -3.59 13.28 -15.35
CA ARG A 159 -3.93 12.15 -16.22
C ARG A 159 -3.37 10.81 -15.70
N ASN A 160 -2.08 10.77 -15.31
CA ASN A 160 -1.48 9.52 -14.86
C ASN A 160 -2.07 9.06 -13.51
N ILE A 161 -2.41 10.00 -12.63
CA ILE A 161 -3.07 9.69 -11.37
C ILE A 161 -4.50 9.20 -11.62
N GLU A 162 -5.22 9.81 -12.56
CA GLU A 162 -6.55 9.35 -12.99
C GLU A 162 -6.51 7.95 -13.59
N GLU A 163 -5.54 7.67 -14.46
CA GLU A 163 -5.31 6.33 -15.01
C GLU A 163 -5.04 5.31 -13.89
N ALA A 164 -4.23 5.66 -12.88
CA ALA A 164 -3.96 4.78 -11.75
C ALA A 164 -5.16 4.57 -10.82
N VAL A 165 -5.92 5.63 -10.55
CA VAL A 165 -7.20 5.58 -9.83
C VAL A 165 -8.18 4.68 -10.57
N CYS A 166 -8.27 4.80 -11.88
CA CYS A 166 -9.17 4.00 -12.69
C CYS A 166 -8.72 2.57 -12.88
N GLY A 167 -7.42 2.32 -13.07
CA GLY A 167 -6.86 0.97 -13.06
C GLY A 167 -7.18 0.26 -11.75
N THR A 168 -7.04 0.96 -10.63
CA THR A 168 -7.41 0.45 -9.32
C THR A 168 -8.93 0.23 -9.19
N LEU A 169 -9.77 1.22 -9.51
CA LEU A 169 -11.24 1.15 -9.39
C LEU A 169 -11.89 0.12 -10.34
N ASN A 170 -11.37 -0.06 -11.55
CA ASN A 170 -11.89 -1.02 -12.52
C ASN A 170 -11.80 -2.45 -12.01
N ASN A 171 -10.78 -2.72 -11.18
CA ASN A 171 -10.60 -4.02 -10.54
C ASN A 171 -11.47 -4.19 -9.27
N LEU A 172 -12.22 -3.15 -8.85
CA LEU A 172 -13.08 -3.11 -7.67
C LEU A 172 -14.59 -3.29 -7.97
N GLY A 173 -14.94 -3.85 -9.13
CA GLY A 173 -16.32 -4.20 -9.45
C GLY A 173 -17.20 -2.97 -9.73
N SER A 174 -18.12 -2.63 -8.82
CA SER A 174 -19.16 -1.59 -9.06
C SER A 174 -18.60 -0.17 -9.18
N ALA A 175 -17.39 0.07 -8.66
CA ALA A 175 -16.70 1.35 -8.72
C ALA A 175 -16.12 1.67 -10.11
N ALA A 176 -16.02 0.68 -11.00
CA ALA A 176 -15.53 0.83 -12.38
C ALA A 176 -16.38 1.80 -13.23
N ALA A 177 -17.69 1.90 -12.94
CA ALA A 177 -18.61 2.74 -13.71
C ALA A 177 -18.25 4.24 -13.65
N ARG A 178 -17.57 4.68 -12.59
CA ARG A 178 -17.21 6.09 -12.40
C ARG A 178 -16.10 6.53 -13.36
N CYS A 179 -15.19 5.63 -13.71
CA CYS A 179 -14.12 5.87 -14.68
C CYS A 179 -14.62 6.00 -16.12
N GLN A 180 -15.68 5.28 -16.46
CA GLN A 180 -16.35 5.41 -17.76
C GLN A 180 -17.11 6.74 -17.90
N GLN A 181 -17.66 7.28 -16.80
CA GLN A 181 -18.36 8.57 -16.80
C GLN A 181 -17.43 9.78 -16.89
N ILE A 182 -16.20 9.66 -16.38
CA ILE A 182 -15.20 10.74 -16.38
C ILE A 182 -14.41 10.78 -17.71
N GLY A 183 -14.53 9.75 -18.56
CA GLY A 183 -13.92 9.72 -19.90
C GLY A 183 -12.43 9.37 -19.89
N VAL A 184 -11.99 8.59 -18.91
CA VAL A 184 -10.58 8.14 -18.75
C VAL A 184 -10.32 6.80 -19.47
N LEU A 185 -11.29 6.30 -20.25
CA LEU A 185 -11.19 5.08 -21.07
C LEU A 185 -11.59 5.36 -22.53
#